data_AF-F9W5U1-F1
#
_entry.id   AF-F9W5U1-F1
#
_cell.length_a   1.000
_cell.length_b   1.000
_cell.length_c   1.000
_cell.angle_alpha   90.00
_cell.angle_beta   90.00
_cell.angle_gamma   90.00
#
_symmetry.space_group_name_H-M   'P 1'
#
loop_
_entity.id
_entity.type
_entity.pdbx_description
1 polymer ?
#
loop_
_entity_poly.entity_id
_entity_poly.type
_entity_poly.pdbx_seq_one_letter_code
_entity_poly.pdbx_strand_id
1 'polypeptide(L)'
;MSETSKIDVRGVKSYKSVSNARKAYESDDIEMSRREHQKPLYNEGHSPAASDYVKSVVFGGLDGIITSFTVVSAAVGSSSGAASVLIFGFSNVLADGFSMGFGEYIAGEAERDNALSERRREEWEVENAFDMEVDEMVQIYEMKGLSHEDATTIVKIISKDPKLFVDFMMTEELGIIINMDDKHGPKKQGLVMFLSFIIFGTVPLWRMC
;
A
#
# COMPACT_ATOMS: atom_id res chain seq x y z
N MET A 1 16.94 -35.38 -8.19
CA MET A 1 16.91 -34.46 -9.34
C MET A 1 15.76 -34.89 -10.26
N SER A 2 14.69 -34.10 -10.32
CA SER A 2 13.60 -34.29 -11.28
C SER A 2 13.89 -33.40 -12.49
N GLU A 3 13.84 -33.98 -13.68
CA GLU A 3 14.07 -33.33 -14.97
C GLU A 3 13.30 -32.00 -15.08
N THR A 4 14.04 -30.90 -15.12
CA THR A 4 13.54 -29.64 -15.68
C THR A 4 13.37 -29.82 -17.18
N SER A 5 12.24 -30.44 -17.54
CA SER A 5 11.63 -30.37 -18.86
C SER A 5 11.70 -28.91 -19.34
N LYS A 6 12.40 -28.65 -20.45
CA LYS A 6 12.37 -27.35 -21.12
C LYS A 6 10.97 -27.19 -21.72
N ILE A 7 10.11 -26.48 -21.02
CA ILE A 7 8.73 -26.25 -21.45
C ILE A 7 8.71 -25.07 -22.43
N ASP A 8 8.21 -25.32 -23.63
CA ASP A 8 8.09 -24.34 -24.71
C ASP A 8 6.95 -23.35 -24.43
N VAL A 9 7.31 -22.11 -24.09
CA VAL A 9 6.39 -21.02 -23.75
C VAL A 9 5.71 -20.42 -24.98
N ARG A 10 6.09 -20.83 -26.20
CA ARG A 10 5.62 -20.20 -27.46
C ARG A 10 4.20 -20.60 -27.88
N GLY A 11 3.56 -21.56 -27.21
CA GLY A 11 2.24 -22.08 -27.57
C GLY A 11 1.05 -21.58 -26.73
N VAL A 12 1.28 -20.78 -25.68
CA VAL A 12 0.25 -20.48 -24.68
C VAL A 12 -0.60 -19.27 -25.09
N LYS A 13 -1.89 -19.51 -25.40
CA LYS A 13 -2.86 -18.48 -25.83
C LYS A 13 -3.40 -17.57 -24.70
N SER A 14 -2.89 -17.69 -23.48
CA SER A 14 -3.45 -17.04 -22.29
C SER A 14 -2.33 -16.56 -21.36
N TYR A 15 -2.58 -15.47 -20.64
CA TYR A 15 -1.64 -14.83 -19.75
C TYR A 15 -1.78 -15.31 -18.30
N LYS A 16 -0.75 -15.11 -17.47
CA LYS A 16 -0.77 -15.46 -16.04
C LYS A 16 -1.91 -14.72 -15.35
N SER A 17 -2.80 -15.44 -14.66
CA SER A 17 -3.87 -14.81 -13.87
C SER A 17 -3.68 -14.86 -12.37
N VAL A 18 -3.69 -13.71 -11.70
CA VAL A 18 -3.65 -13.60 -10.24
C VAL A 18 -4.84 -14.30 -9.60
N SER A 19 -6.03 -14.20 -10.21
CA SER A 19 -7.24 -14.85 -9.68
C SER A 19 -7.11 -16.38 -9.68
N ASN A 20 -6.53 -16.95 -10.74
CA ASN A 20 -6.28 -18.38 -10.83
C ASN A 20 -5.11 -18.82 -9.95
N ALA A 21 -4.06 -17.98 -9.84
CA ALA A 21 -2.95 -18.23 -8.92
C ALA A 21 -3.42 -18.23 -7.45
N ARG A 22 -4.33 -17.32 -7.08
CA ARG A 22 -4.94 -17.26 -5.75
C ARG A 22 -5.82 -18.49 -5.48
N LYS A 23 -6.63 -18.91 -6.46
CA LYS A 23 -7.41 -20.15 -6.34
C LYS A 23 -6.53 -21.38 -6.19
N ALA A 24 -5.43 -21.47 -6.94
CA ALA A 24 -4.48 -22.56 -6.82
C ALA A 24 -3.85 -22.63 -5.41
N TYR A 25 -3.54 -21.48 -4.80
CA TYR A 25 -3.08 -21.40 -3.41
C TYR A 25 -4.18 -21.80 -2.42
N GLU A 26 -5.39 -21.26 -2.59
CA GLU A 26 -6.54 -21.60 -1.72
C GLU A 26 -6.91 -23.09 -1.78
N SER A 27 -6.62 -23.76 -2.89
CA SER A 27 -6.83 -25.21 -3.08
C SER A 27 -5.58 -26.07 -2.84
N ASP A 28 -4.45 -25.49 -2.43
CA ASP A 28 -3.14 -26.15 -2.29
C ASP A 28 -2.72 -26.99 -3.51
N ASP A 29 -3.11 -26.57 -4.72
CA ASP A 29 -2.84 -27.27 -5.97
C ASP A 29 -1.56 -26.74 -6.62
N ILE A 30 -0.46 -27.43 -6.35
CA ILE A 30 0.88 -27.12 -6.86
C ILE A 30 0.92 -27.17 -8.40
N GLU A 31 0.17 -28.07 -9.02
CA GLU A 31 0.18 -28.26 -10.47
C GLU A 31 -0.58 -27.13 -11.17
N MET A 32 -1.70 -26.70 -10.60
CA MET A 32 -2.41 -25.50 -11.06
C MET A 32 -1.54 -24.25 -10.91
N SER A 33 -0.81 -24.11 -9.80
CA SER A 33 0.13 -23.01 -9.60
C SER A 33 1.26 -22.99 -10.63
N ARG A 34 1.85 -24.16 -10.96
CA ARG A 34 2.87 -24.28 -12.02
C ARG A 34 2.33 -23.88 -13.39
N ARG A 35 1.13 -24.34 -13.75
CA ARG A 35 0.50 -24.03 -15.04
C ARG A 35 0.23 -22.54 -15.21
N GLU A 36 -0.15 -21.83 -14.15
CA GLU A 36 -0.31 -20.38 -14.20
C GLU A 36 1.05 -19.64 -14.31
N HIS A 37 2.11 -20.14 -13.66
CA HIS A 37 3.46 -19.57 -13.76
C HIS A 37 4.15 -19.82 -15.11
N GLN A 38 3.70 -20.83 -15.88
CA GLN A 38 4.19 -21.09 -17.24
C GLN A 38 3.63 -20.13 -18.28
N LYS A 39 2.58 -19.37 -17.94
CA LYS A 39 1.99 -18.40 -18.87
C LYS A 39 2.86 -17.16 -18.95
N PRO A 40 2.95 -16.51 -20.14
CA PRO A 40 3.65 -15.24 -20.27
C PRO A 40 3.05 -14.20 -19.32
N LEU A 41 3.93 -13.36 -18.77
CA LEU A 41 3.52 -12.19 -17.99
C LEU A 41 2.73 -11.26 -18.89
N TYR A 42 1.50 -10.96 -18.49
CA TYR A 42 0.76 -9.82 -18.99
C TYR A 42 0.83 -8.75 -17.93
N ASN A 43 0.67 -7.50 -18.36
CA ASN A 43 0.31 -6.43 -17.46
C ASN A 43 -1.14 -6.67 -17.00
N GLU A 44 -1.35 -7.70 -16.18
CA GLU A 44 -2.57 -7.81 -15.42
C GLU A 44 -2.59 -6.60 -14.50
N GLY A 45 -3.59 -5.74 -14.69
CA GLY A 45 -3.90 -4.74 -13.69
C GLY A 45 -4.21 -5.48 -12.40
N HIS A 46 -3.20 -5.63 -11.55
CA HIS A 46 -3.39 -5.82 -10.14
C HIS A 46 -4.29 -4.66 -9.75
N SER A 47 -5.57 -4.93 -9.52
CA SER A 47 -6.42 -3.98 -8.84
C SER A 47 -6.28 -4.36 -7.39
N PRO A 48 -5.36 -3.74 -6.64
CA PRO A 48 -5.29 -3.92 -5.21
C PRO A 48 -6.38 -3.06 -4.57
N ALA A 49 -7.32 -2.50 -5.35
CA ALA A 49 -8.32 -1.54 -4.91
C ALA A 49 -9.08 -1.96 -3.64
N ALA A 50 -9.29 -3.26 -3.41
CA ALA A 50 -9.83 -3.70 -2.13
C ALA A 50 -8.80 -3.58 -1.00
N SER A 51 -7.57 -4.08 -1.23
CA SER A 51 -6.39 -3.99 -0.33
C SER A 51 -6.03 -2.56 0.06
N ASP A 52 -5.97 -1.63 -0.91
CA ASP A 52 -5.45 -0.28 -0.71
C ASP A 52 -6.33 0.57 0.23
N TYR A 53 -7.60 0.19 0.36
CA TYR A 53 -8.57 0.87 1.21
C TYR A 53 -8.95 0.09 2.47
N VAL A 54 -8.53 -1.18 2.62
CA VAL A 54 -8.86 -1.96 3.83
C VAL A 54 -8.40 -1.21 5.08
N LYS A 55 -7.19 -0.64 5.05
CA LYS A 55 -6.65 0.16 6.16
C LYS A 55 -7.62 1.28 6.53
N SER A 56 -7.96 2.15 5.57
CA SER A 56 -8.80 3.32 5.82
C SER A 56 -10.22 2.94 6.27
N VAL A 57 -10.79 1.85 5.74
CA VAL A 57 -12.10 1.32 6.18
C VAL A 57 -12.04 0.74 7.60
N VAL A 58 -11.05 -0.09 7.91
CA VAL A 58 -10.95 -0.74 9.22
C VAL A 58 -10.66 0.29 10.30
N PHE A 59 -9.71 1.21 10.07
CA PHE A 59 -9.38 2.25 11.05
C PHE A 59 -10.52 3.26 11.22
N GLY A 60 -11.09 3.78 10.13
CA GLY A 60 -12.22 4.71 10.22
C GLY A 60 -13.44 4.05 10.86
N GLY A 61 -13.75 2.81 10.49
CA GLY A 61 -14.91 2.09 11.00
C GLY A 61 -14.81 1.74 12.48
N LEU A 62 -13.66 1.22 12.93
CA LEU A 62 -13.43 0.88 14.34
C LEU A 62 -13.48 2.12 15.21
N ASP A 63 -12.79 3.20 14.81
CA ASP A 63 -12.76 4.42 15.60
C ASP A 63 -14.15 5.08 15.66
N GLY A 64 -14.90 5.06 14.56
CA GLY A 64 -16.29 5.54 14.54
C GLY A 64 -17.18 4.81 15.54
N ILE A 65 -17.12 3.47 15.59
CA ILE A 65 -17.91 2.68 16.57
C ILE A 65 -17.51 3.04 17.99
N ILE A 66 -16.20 3.05 18.30
CA ILE A 66 -15.69 3.24 19.65
C ILE A 66 -16.03 4.65 20.16
N THR A 67 -15.83 5.66 19.32
CA THR A 67 -16.10 7.05 19.64
C THR A 67 -17.59 7.28 19.91
N SER A 68 -18.47 6.84 19.00
CA SER A 68 -19.92 6.96 19.21
C SER A 68 -20.43 6.16 20.40
N PHE A 69 -19.90 4.96 20.62
CA PHE A 69 -20.24 4.16 21.80
C PHE A 69 -19.86 4.87 23.09
N THR A 70 -18.71 5.54 23.12
CA THR A 70 -18.25 6.31 24.27
C THR A 70 -19.17 7.50 24.55
N VAL A 71 -19.53 8.27 23.52
CA VAL A 71 -20.46 9.40 23.65
C VAL A 71 -21.83 8.95 24.16
N VAL A 72 -22.38 7.88 23.57
CA VAL A 72 -23.66 7.29 23.99
C VAL A 72 -23.61 6.81 25.43
N SER A 73 -22.57 6.06 25.80
CA SER A 73 -22.42 5.51 27.16
C SER A 73 -22.28 6.61 28.20
N ALA A 74 -21.52 7.66 27.91
CA ALA A 74 -21.37 8.83 28.76
C ALA A 74 -22.72 9.55 28.96
N ALA A 75 -23.48 9.73 27.89
CA ALA A 75 -24.76 10.42 27.94
C ALA A 75 -25.84 9.63 28.71
N VAL A 76 -25.87 8.30 28.58
CA VAL A 76 -26.74 7.43 29.40
C VAL A 76 -26.33 7.49 30.87
N GLY A 77 -25.02 7.38 31.14
CA GLY A 77 -24.48 7.47 32.50
C GLY A 77 -24.77 8.81 33.19
N SER A 78 -24.88 9.89 32.42
CA SER A 78 -25.20 11.23 32.91
C SER A 78 -26.71 11.53 32.98
N SER A 79 -27.59 10.58 32.70
CA SER A 79 -29.05 10.77 32.62
C SER A 79 -29.49 11.87 31.64
N SER A 80 -28.76 12.04 30.54
CA SER A 80 -29.10 13.03 29.50
C SER A 80 -30.36 12.63 28.72
N GLY A 81 -31.14 13.63 28.30
CA GLY A 81 -32.29 13.41 27.41
C GLY A 81 -31.86 12.96 26.01
N ALA A 82 -32.66 12.12 25.36
CA ALA A 82 -32.36 11.54 24.04
C ALA A 82 -32.01 12.59 22.97
N ALA A 83 -32.70 13.74 22.97
CA ALA A 83 -32.42 14.83 22.04
C ALA A 83 -30.99 15.40 22.19
N SER A 84 -30.50 15.55 23.43
CA SER A 84 -29.13 16.02 23.68
C SER A 84 -28.10 14.99 23.22
N VAL A 85 -28.38 13.70 23.41
CA VAL A 85 -27.48 12.61 22.97
C VAL A 85 -27.34 12.59 21.45
N LEU A 86 -28.45 12.75 20.73
CA LEU A 86 -28.42 12.80 19.26
C LEU A 86 -27.64 14.01 18.76
N ILE A 87 -27.86 15.20 19.34
CA ILE A 87 -27.12 16.41 18.94
C ILE A 87 -25.62 16.21 19.17
N PHE A 88 -25.21 15.78 20.37
CA PHE A 88 -23.79 15.58 20.67
C PHE A 88 -23.17 14.45 19.86
N GLY A 89 -23.89 13.34 19.68
CA GLY A 89 -23.43 12.20 18.89
C GLY A 89 -23.21 12.57 17.43
N PHE A 90 -24.18 13.20 16.77
CA PHE A 90 -24.02 13.61 15.37
C PHE A 90 -22.96 14.70 15.20
N SER A 91 -22.89 15.68 16.11
CA SER A 91 -21.85 16.72 16.07
C SER A 91 -20.45 16.11 16.20
N ASN A 92 -20.27 15.18 17.14
CA ASN A 92 -19.00 14.50 17.34
C ASN A 92 -18.63 13.62 16.15
N VAL A 93 -19.56 12.80 15.64
CA VAL A 93 -19.31 11.94 14.47
C VAL A 93 -18.89 12.74 13.24
N LEU A 94 -19.54 13.89 13.00
CA LEU A 94 -19.16 14.76 11.89
C LEU A 94 -17.79 15.39 12.10
N ALA A 95 -17.54 15.96 13.28
CA ALA A 95 -16.27 16.63 13.60
C ALA A 95 -15.08 15.67 13.49
N ASP A 96 -15.20 14.50 14.12
CA ASP A 96 -14.14 13.50 14.16
C ASP A 96 -13.96 12.83 12.80
N GLY A 97 -15.06 12.59 12.08
CA GLY A 97 -15.01 12.11 10.70
C GLY A 97 -14.18 13.04 9.81
N PHE A 98 -14.46 14.35 9.85
CA PHE A 98 -13.66 15.34 9.10
C PHE A 98 -12.19 15.33 9.53
N SER A 99 -11.91 15.26 10.83
CA SER A 99 -10.55 15.21 11.35
C SER A 99 -9.79 13.99 10.84
N MET A 100 -10.39 12.80 10.89
CA MET A 100 -9.76 11.56 10.41
C MET A 100 -9.54 11.57 8.90
N GLY A 101 -10.58 11.91 8.12
CA GLY A 101 -10.47 11.92 6.67
C GLY A 101 -9.46 12.95 6.14
N PHE A 102 -9.43 14.14 6.76
CA PHE A 102 -8.42 15.15 6.44
C PHE A 102 -7.02 14.74 6.92
N GLY A 103 -6.92 14.11 8.09
CA GLY A 103 -5.67 13.58 8.63
C GLY A 103 -5.03 12.55 7.69
N GLU A 104 -5.80 11.57 7.21
CA GLU A 104 -5.32 10.57 6.24
C GLU A 104 -4.89 11.21 4.91
N TYR A 105 -5.63 12.22 4.44
CA TYR A 105 -5.26 12.97 3.25
C TYR A 105 -3.91 13.69 3.41
N ILE A 106 -3.73 14.44 4.51
CA ILE A 106 -2.49 15.18 4.77
C ILE A 106 -1.33 14.22 5.02
N ALA A 107 -1.55 13.11 5.71
CA ALA A 107 -0.53 12.09 5.91
C ALA A 107 -0.05 11.52 4.57
N GLY A 108 -0.97 11.12 3.68
CA GLY A 108 -0.61 10.61 2.36
C GLY A 108 0.08 11.64 1.46
N GLU A 109 -0.33 12.92 1.54
CA GLU A 109 0.38 14.01 0.83
C GLU A 109 1.78 14.24 1.40
N ALA A 110 1.95 14.19 2.73
CA ALA A 110 3.26 14.33 3.37
C ALA A 110 4.21 13.17 3.02
N GLU A 111 3.71 11.93 3.02
CA GLU A 111 4.48 10.75 2.57
C GLU A 111 4.92 10.91 1.11
N ARG A 112 4.02 11.38 0.24
CA ARG A 112 4.32 11.64 -1.17
C ARG A 112 5.36 12.75 -1.35
N ASP A 113 5.21 13.86 -0.65
CA ASP A 113 6.16 14.97 -0.71
C ASP A 113 7.54 14.56 -0.18
N ASN A 114 7.58 13.75 0.88
CA ASN A 114 8.81 13.16 1.39
C ASN A 114 9.48 12.25 0.35
N ALA A 115 8.73 11.33 -0.26
CA ALA A 115 9.25 10.43 -1.30
C ALA A 115 9.81 11.20 -2.51
N LEU A 116 9.13 12.28 -2.94
CA LEU A 116 9.61 13.15 -4.01
C LEU A 116 10.84 13.97 -3.59
N SER A 117 10.94 14.35 -2.32
CA SER A 117 12.11 15.04 -1.79
C SER A 117 13.33 14.15 -1.77
N GLU A 118 13.19 12.92 -1.26
CA GLU A 118 14.26 11.93 -1.26
C GLU A 118 14.70 11.58 -2.69
N ARG A 119 13.75 11.39 -3.62
CA ARG A 119 14.11 11.18 -5.02
C ARG A 119 14.97 12.30 -5.60
N ARG A 120 14.65 13.56 -5.30
CA ARG A 120 15.45 14.69 -5.78
C ARG A 120 16.84 14.73 -5.14
N ARG A 121 16.96 14.30 -3.89
CA ARG A 121 18.25 14.16 -3.19
C ARG A 121 19.10 13.09 -3.88
N GLU A 122 18.50 11.94 -4.13
CA GLU A 122 19.13 10.81 -4.82
C GLU A 122 19.58 11.15 -6.24
N GLU A 123 18.72 11.82 -7.02
CA GLU A 123 19.06 12.29 -8.36
C GLU A 123 20.26 13.25 -8.32
N TRP A 124 20.34 14.12 -7.31
CA TRP A 124 21.47 15.02 -7.12
C TRP A 124 22.74 14.27 -6.68
N GLU A 125 22.63 13.28 -5.80
CA GLU A 125 23.76 12.43 -5.36
C GLU A 125 24.35 11.64 -6.54
N VAL A 126 23.52 11.03 -7.38
CA VAL A 126 23.94 10.36 -8.63
C VAL A 126 24.65 11.31 -9.60
N GLU A 127 24.18 12.54 -9.73
CA GLU A 127 24.79 13.53 -10.63
C GLU A 127 26.16 14.03 -10.13
N ASN A 128 26.37 14.09 -8.81
CA ASN A 128 27.55 14.71 -8.21
C ASN A 128 28.57 13.70 -7.65
N ALA A 129 28.16 12.47 -7.36
CA ALA A 129 28.91 11.47 -6.61
C ALA A 129 28.66 10.03 -7.12
N PHE A 130 28.50 9.85 -8.43
CA PHE A 130 28.13 8.58 -9.06
C PHE A 130 28.98 7.36 -8.63
N ASP A 131 30.28 7.55 -8.46
CA ASP A 131 31.19 6.49 -8.02
C ASP A 131 30.89 6.01 -6.60
N MET A 132 30.53 6.93 -5.70
CA MET A 132 30.15 6.59 -4.32
C MET A 132 28.79 5.87 -4.27
N GLU A 133 27.81 6.32 -5.06
CA GLU A 133 26.48 5.68 -5.12
C GLU A 133 26.55 4.23 -5.66
N VAL A 134 27.45 3.99 -6.62
CA VAL A 134 27.70 2.63 -7.12
C VAL A 134 28.29 1.74 -6.03
N ASP A 135 29.27 2.25 -5.26
CA ASP A 135 29.90 1.51 -4.17
C ASP A 135 28.94 1.25 -3.01
N GLU A 136 28.02 2.17 -2.72
CA GLU A 136 26.94 1.99 -1.75
C GLU A 136 25.98 0.88 -2.17
N MET A 137 25.51 0.89 -3.41
CA MET A 137 24.63 -0.15 -3.93
C MET A 137 25.29 -1.54 -3.95
N VAL A 138 26.60 -1.63 -4.22
CA VAL A 138 27.34 -2.90 -4.12
C VAL A 138 27.30 -3.42 -2.68
N GLN A 139 27.59 -2.57 -1.70
CA GLN A 139 27.53 -2.94 -0.28
C GLN A 139 26.13 -3.40 0.15
N ILE A 140 25.07 -2.73 -0.33
CA ILE A 140 23.68 -3.13 -0.06
C ILE A 140 23.40 -4.54 -0.58
N TYR A 141 23.83 -4.88 -1.79
CA TYR A 141 23.66 -6.22 -2.35
C TYR A 141 24.51 -7.28 -1.63
N GLU A 142 25.72 -6.94 -1.20
CA GLU A 142 26.55 -7.83 -0.37
C GLU A 142 25.88 -8.13 0.97
N MET A 143 25.28 -7.12 1.62
CA MET A 143 24.50 -7.31 2.84
C MET A 143 23.27 -8.21 2.63
N LYS A 144 22.72 -8.24 1.42
CA LYS A 144 21.64 -9.15 1.02
C LYS A 144 22.13 -10.58 0.70
N GLY A 145 23.44 -10.81 0.76
CA GLY A 145 24.07 -12.12 0.63
C GLY A 145 24.63 -12.43 -0.76
N LEU A 146 24.73 -11.44 -1.65
CA LEU A 146 25.42 -11.61 -2.93
C LEU A 146 26.94 -11.61 -2.75
N SER A 147 27.65 -12.31 -3.64
CA SER A 147 29.11 -12.18 -3.70
C SER A 147 29.50 -10.79 -4.22
N HIS A 148 30.67 -10.29 -3.82
CA HIS A 148 31.18 -9.00 -4.28
C HIS A 148 31.20 -8.88 -5.82
N GLU A 149 31.59 -9.97 -6.49
CA GLU A 149 31.69 -10.03 -7.95
C GLU A 149 30.31 -9.95 -8.62
N ASP A 150 29.32 -10.67 -8.09
CA ASP A 150 27.94 -10.66 -8.59
C ASP A 150 27.27 -9.31 -8.33
N ALA A 151 27.41 -8.77 -7.12
CA ALA A 151 26.87 -7.46 -6.74
C ALA A 151 27.43 -6.35 -7.65
N THR A 152 28.75 -6.30 -7.82
CA THR A 152 29.42 -5.34 -8.72
C THR A 152 28.91 -5.45 -10.15
N THR A 153 28.71 -6.68 -10.64
CA THR A 153 28.22 -6.91 -12.00
C THR A 153 26.79 -6.41 -12.18
N ILE A 154 25.90 -6.70 -11.23
CA ILE A 154 24.50 -6.26 -11.26
C ILE A 154 24.41 -4.74 -11.22
N VAL A 155 25.08 -4.11 -10.26
CA VAL A 155 25.04 -2.65 -10.08
C VAL A 155 25.57 -1.95 -11.33
N LYS A 156 26.68 -2.41 -11.93
CA LYS A 156 27.21 -1.86 -13.20
C LYS A 156 26.27 -2.00 -14.39
N ILE A 157 25.38 -2.98 -14.39
CA ILE A 157 24.38 -3.15 -15.45
C ILE A 157 23.24 -2.17 -15.24
N ILE A 158 22.74 -2.05 -14.00
CA ILE A 158 21.64 -1.16 -13.62
C ILE A 158 22.05 0.31 -13.79
N SER A 159 23.26 0.67 -13.38
CA SER A 159 23.77 2.05 -13.41
C SER A 159 23.97 2.64 -14.80
N LYS A 160 23.78 1.85 -15.87
CA LYS A 160 23.82 2.35 -17.27
C LYS A 160 22.65 3.28 -17.60
N ASP A 161 21.52 3.14 -16.92
CA ASP A 161 20.39 4.05 -17.03
C ASP A 161 20.22 4.78 -15.69
N PRO A 162 20.59 6.08 -15.60
CA PRO A 162 20.51 6.83 -14.36
C PRO A 162 19.11 6.86 -13.74
N LYS A 163 18.05 6.85 -14.55
CA LYS A 163 16.68 6.85 -14.04
C LYS A 163 16.33 5.52 -13.38
N LEU A 164 16.68 4.43 -14.06
CA LEU A 164 16.52 3.09 -13.52
C LEU A 164 17.35 2.92 -12.24
N PHE A 165 18.58 3.44 -12.23
CA PHE A 165 19.47 3.39 -11.08
C PHE A 165 18.87 4.08 -9.86
N VAL A 166 18.40 5.32 -10.00
CA VAL A 166 17.68 6.04 -8.93
C VAL A 166 16.43 5.28 -8.48
N ASP A 167 15.63 4.73 -9.41
CA ASP A 167 14.44 3.95 -9.04
C ASP A 167 14.81 2.70 -8.21
N PHE A 168 15.95 2.06 -8.51
CA PHE A 168 16.49 0.96 -7.71
C PHE A 168 16.99 1.44 -6.34
N MET A 169 17.72 2.55 -6.24
CA MET A 169 18.21 3.07 -4.96
C MET A 169 17.06 3.48 -4.04
N MET A 170 16.07 4.20 -4.57
CA MET A 170 14.83 4.53 -3.85
C MET A 170 14.17 3.29 -3.23
N THR A 171 14.23 2.14 -3.90
CA THR A 171 13.62 0.89 -3.41
C THR A 171 14.55 0.10 -2.50
N GLU A 172 15.82 -0.05 -2.87
CA GLU A 172 16.76 -0.99 -2.26
C GLU A 172 17.49 -0.40 -1.05
N GLU A 173 17.76 0.91 -1.07
CA GLU A 173 18.37 1.68 0.01
C GLU A 173 17.31 2.28 0.93
N LEU A 174 16.39 3.08 0.38
CA LEU A 174 15.42 3.84 1.17
C LEU A 174 14.14 3.05 1.50
N GLY A 175 13.86 1.95 0.77
CA GLY A 175 12.63 1.19 0.93
C GLY A 175 11.36 1.92 0.46
N ILE A 176 11.52 2.98 -0.33
CA ILE A 176 10.43 3.85 -0.80
C ILE A 176 10.01 3.42 -2.21
N ILE A 177 8.79 2.90 -2.32
CA ILE A 177 8.20 2.53 -3.61
C ILE A 177 7.40 3.72 -4.14
N ILE A 178 7.92 4.42 -5.15
CA ILE A 178 7.20 5.56 -5.75
C ILE A 178 6.28 5.06 -6.86
N ASN A 179 4.99 4.89 -6.55
CA ASN A 179 3.96 4.74 -7.57
C ASN A 179 3.50 6.14 -8.03
N MET A 180 4.18 6.69 -9.04
CA MET A 180 3.82 7.99 -9.65
C MET A 180 2.41 7.99 -10.27
N ASP A 181 1.90 6.82 -10.65
CA ASP A 181 0.61 6.60 -11.33
C ASP A 181 -0.50 6.12 -10.37
N ASP A 182 -0.36 6.39 -9.06
CA ASP A 182 -1.27 5.83 -8.06
C ASP A 182 -2.73 6.29 -8.26
N LYS A 183 -3.52 5.37 -8.81
CA LYS A 183 -4.97 5.51 -9.00
C LYS A 183 -5.73 5.57 -7.66
N HIS A 184 -5.06 5.25 -6.55
CA HIS A 184 -5.56 5.21 -5.16
C HIS A 184 -5.03 6.35 -4.28
N GLY A 185 -4.61 7.47 -4.87
CA GLY A 185 -3.94 8.57 -4.14
C GLY A 185 -4.68 9.16 -2.91
N PRO A 186 -3.97 10.01 -2.12
CA PRO A 186 -4.33 10.40 -0.75
C PRO A 186 -5.77 10.90 -0.57
N LYS A 187 -6.32 11.58 -1.58
CA LYS A 187 -7.69 12.10 -1.58
C LYS A 187 -8.74 11.00 -1.45
N LYS A 188 -8.54 9.86 -2.11
CA LYS A 188 -9.47 8.74 -2.06
C LYS A 188 -9.39 8.00 -0.73
N GLN A 189 -8.18 7.80 -0.20
CA GLN A 189 -7.99 7.20 1.12
C GLN A 189 -8.65 8.04 2.22
N GLY A 190 -8.44 9.36 2.22
CA GLY A 190 -9.09 10.27 3.16
C GLY A 190 -10.61 10.26 3.06
N LEU A 191 -11.16 10.24 1.83
CA LEU A 191 -12.61 10.13 1.63
C LEU A 191 -13.16 8.78 2.12
N VAL A 192 -12.47 7.68 1.86
CA VAL A 192 -12.89 6.35 2.34
C VAL A 192 -12.85 6.28 3.86
N MET A 193 -11.81 6.83 4.50
CA MET A 193 -11.73 6.91 5.96
C MET A 193 -12.88 7.73 6.54
N PHE A 194 -13.15 8.91 5.98
CA PHE A 194 -14.28 9.76 6.38
C PHE A 194 -15.61 9.01 6.30
N LEU A 195 -15.92 8.43 5.12
CA LEU A 195 -17.19 7.74 4.91
C LEU A 195 -17.33 6.51 5.82
N SER A 196 -16.24 5.77 6.01
CA SER A 196 -16.23 4.64 6.93
C SER A 196 -16.52 5.10 8.37
N PHE A 197 -15.86 6.16 8.84
CA PHE A 197 -16.12 6.71 10.16
C PHE A 197 -17.59 7.11 10.36
N ILE A 198 -18.18 7.84 9.40
CA ILE A 198 -19.59 8.27 9.48
C ILE A 198 -20.54 7.07 9.48
N ILE A 199 -20.35 6.11 8.57
CA ILE A 199 -21.26 4.96 8.42
C ILE A 199 -21.23 4.11 9.68
N PHE A 200 -20.06 3.78 10.20
CA PHE A 200 -19.93 2.90 11.36
C PHE A 200 -20.21 3.65 12.67
N GLY A 201 -19.83 4.92 12.77
CA GLY A 201 -20.11 5.77 13.93
C GLY A 201 -21.59 6.14 14.10
N THR A 202 -22.41 6.05 13.05
CA THR A 202 -23.87 6.25 13.20
C THR A 202 -24.59 5.02 13.74
N VAL A 203 -23.98 3.82 13.69
CA VAL A 203 -24.60 2.57 14.16
C VAL A 203 -24.97 2.61 15.65
N PRO A 204 -24.09 3.04 16.58
CA PRO A 204 -24.46 3.15 18.00
C PRO A 204 -25.55 4.18 18.28
N LEU A 205 -25.63 5.25 17.48
CA LEU A 205 -26.61 6.33 17.65
C LEU A 205 -28.02 5.91 17.23
N TRP A 206 -28.14 5.06 16.20
CA TRP A 206 -29.45 4.62 15.68
C TRP A 206 -30.30 3.91 16.74
N ARG A 207 -29.66 3.21 17.68
CA ARG A 207 -30.38 2.43 18.71
C ARG A 207 -31.04 3.31 19.79
N MET A 208 -30.76 4.61 19.82
CA MET A 208 -31.34 5.56 20.78
C MET A 208 -32.53 6.36 20.24
N CYS A 209 -32.86 6.22 18.95
CA CYS A 209 -34.06 6.76 18.32
C CYS A 209 -35.29 5.87 18.55
#